data_AF-A0A7S3EW33-F1
#
_entry.id   AF-A0A7S3EW33-F1
#
_cell.length_a   1.000
_cell.length_b   1.000
_cell.length_c   1.000
_cell.angle_alpha   90.00
_cell.angle_beta   90.00
_cell.angle_gamma   90.00
#
_symmetry.space_group_name_H-M   'P 1'
#
loop_
_entity.id
_entity.type
_entity.pdbx_description
1 polymer ?
#
loop_
_entity_poly.entity_id
_entity_poly.type
_entity_poly.pdbx_seq_one_letter_code
_entity_poly.pdbx_strand_id
1 'polypeptide(L)'
;DMPWRESATKVCILIADAPPHGLGESNDGFPNGAPTGIDPIEVLDQMSMKGICVYSVGCLPALSAYRHATKFFVAAAEKTNGQAVALGSADSLADVIMGGAIEETDLNGLMDEMCTEVRSLHATEPQLGEEEVTKRVWKTLSYRGLKTRQMRSAKLSSSHANLVCTARSLGAARDALKLHAPCEPAAPPPCGLTAFRSIDAVYHPSPHSDMEETGMRDRFDDCSGPSSRRAYGGHGDGSAQYRSLSSTCTMLPFHGDGAVQYRSLSSTCTMPQHHGDEQMGTAAITGAAGTPVILEESAISFEQVQRMYKKGKVTGWAV
;
A
#
# COMPACT_ATOMS: atom_id res chain seq x y z
N ASP A 1 -16.53 2.47 9.59
CA ASP A 1 -15.48 2.83 10.55
C ASP A 1 -15.00 1.62 11.31
N MET A 2 -13.69 1.56 11.56
CA MET A 2 -13.10 0.55 12.46
C MET A 2 -13.17 1.08 13.90
N PRO A 3 -13.49 0.24 14.91
CA PRO A 3 -13.68 0.66 16.30
C PRO A 3 -12.33 0.87 17.01
N TRP A 4 -11.52 1.82 16.54
CA TRP A 4 -10.25 2.19 17.17
C TRP A 4 -10.48 2.81 18.55
N ARG A 5 -9.67 2.40 19.53
CA ARG A 5 -9.62 3.10 20.83
C ARG A 5 -9.06 4.50 20.61
N GLU A 6 -9.69 5.49 21.25
CA GLU A 6 -9.33 6.91 21.08
C GLU A 6 -7.86 7.18 21.46
N SER A 7 -7.41 6.65 22.60
CA SER A 7 -6.06 6.83 23.14
C SER A 7 -5.00 5.85 22.61
N ALA A 8 -5.35 4.91 21.74
CA ALA A 8 -4.37 3.97 21.21
C ALA A 8 -3.45 4.61 20.17
N THR A 9 -2.21 4.14 20.11
CA THR A 9 -1.35 4.27 18.93
C THR A 9 -2.02 3.56 17.76
N LYS A 10 -2.25 4.28 16.66
CA LYS A 10 -2.96 3.77 15.48
C LYS A 10 -2.00 3.70 14.31
N VAL A 11 -1.80 2.49 13.80
CA VAL A 11 -0.93 2.19 12.67
C VAL A 11 -1.73 1.42 11.63
N CYS A 12 -1.61 1.83 10.37
CA CYS A 12 -2.17 1.12 9.23
C CYS A 12 -1.02 0.64 8.34
N ILE A 13 -1.04 -0.64 7.95
CA ILE A 13 -0.09 -1.20 6.99
C ILE A 13 -0.81 -1.34 5.66
N LEU A 14 -0.46 -0.52 4.67
CA LEU A 14 -1.01 -0.56 3.32
C LEU A 14 -0.11 -1.42 2.44
N ILE A 15 -0.55 -2.62 2.07
CA ILE A 15 0.26 -3.56 1.29
C ILE A 15 -0.38 -3.74 -0.08
N ALA A 16 0.34 -3.44 -1.17
CA ALA A 16 -0.13 -3.75 -2.51
C ALA A 16 1.02 -3.84 -3.53
N ASP A 17 0.71 -4.45 -4.67
CA ASP A 17 1.54 -4.57 -5.86
C ASP A 17 1.07 -3.64 -7.01
N ALA A 18 0.02 -2.86 -6.79
CA ALA A 18 -0.56 -1.93 -7.76
C ALA A 18 -1.05 -0.62 -7.09
N PRO A 19 -1.16 0.50 -7.84
CA PRO A 19 -1.72 1.75 -7.33
C PRO A 19 -3.25 1.70 -7.22
N PRO A 20 -3.88 2.66 -6.51
CA PRO A 20 -5.30 2.87 -6.66
C PRO A 20 -5.67 3.28 -8.10
N HIS A 21 -6.85 2.87 -8.54
CA HIS A 21 -7.45 3.35 -9.78
C HIS A 21 -7.65 4.87 -9.76
N GLY A 22 -7.53 5.51 -10.92
CA GLY A 22 -7.73 6.95 -11.14
C GLY A 22 -6.45 7.78 -11.11
N LEU A 23 -5.29 7.15 -10.89
CA LEU A 23 -3.99 7.84 -10.82
C LEU A 23 -3.33 8.08 -12.19
N GLY A 24 -3.95 7.60 -13.28
CA GLY A 24 -3.48 7.80 -14.66
C GLY A 24 -2.60 6.68 -15.22
N GLU A 25 -2.70 5.47 -14.66
CA GLU A 25 -2.02 4.29 -15.21
C GLU A 25 -2.58 3.86 -16.57
N SER A 26 -1.74 3.20 -17.37
CA SER A 26 -2.18 2.57 -18.62
C SER A 26 -3.13 1.40 -18.31
N ASN A 27 -4.17 1.26 -19.13
CA ASN A 27 -5.18 0.18 -19.00
C ASN A 27 -5.94 0.19 -17.67
N ASP A 28 -6.03 1.34 -17.02
CA ASP A 28 -6.87 1.52 -15.84
C ASP A 28 -8.36 1.44 -16.23
N GLY A 29 -9.05 0.41 -15.73
CA GLY A 29 -10.49 0.21 -15.95
C GLY A 29 -11.38 1.24 -15.24
N PHE A 30 -10.82 2.02 -14.32
CA PHE A 30 -11.52 3.04 -13.54
C PHE A 30 -10.71 4.36 -13.52
N PRO A 31 -10.50 5.02 -14.68
CA PRO A 31 -9.60 6.17 -14.82
C PRO A 31 -10.06 7.44 -14.09
N ASN A 32 -11.29 7.44 -13.58
CA ASN A 32 -11.87 8.51 -12.76
C ASN A 32 -11.96 8.15 -11.28
N GLY A 33 -11.26 7.09 -10.84
CA GLY A 33 -11.27 6.62 -9.45
C GLY A 33 -12.35 5.57 -9.18
N ALA A 34 -12.46 5.17 -7.91
CA ALA A 34 -13.37 4.12 -7.48
C ALA A 34 -14.85 4.48 -7.78
N PRO A 35 -15.69 3.54 -8.27
CA PRO A 35 -17.11 3.78 -8.51
C PRO A 35 -17.91 4.20 -7.27
N THR A 36 -17.38 3.93 -6.08
CA THR A 36 -17.95 4.34 -4.79
C THR A 36 -17.81 5.83 -4.52
N GLY A 37 -16.98 6.55 -5.30
CA GLY A 37 -16.67 7.96 -5.09
C GLY A 37 -15.71 8.23 -3.93
N ILE A 38 -15.15 7.19 -3.31
CA ILE A 38 -14.19 7.35 -2.20
C ILE A 38 -12.82 7.67 -2.80
N ASP A 39 -12.28 8.85 -2.46
CA ASP A 39 -10.96 9.29 -2.90
C ASP A 39 -9.86 8.84 -1.91
N PRO A 40 -8.85 8.06 -2.34
CA PRO A 40 -7.78 7.59 -1.46
C PRO A 40 -6.96 8.71 -0.82
N ILE A 41 -6.79 9.86 -1.48
CA ILE A 41 -6.03 10.99 -0.94
C ILE A 41 -6.79 11.67 0.19
N GLU A 42 -8.11 11.81 0.05
CA GLU A 42 -8.98 12.30 1.12
C GLU A 42 -9.00 11.34 2.31
N VAL A 43 -9.03 10.03 2.06
CA VAL A 43 -8.92 9.02 3.13
C VAL A 43 -7.60 9.18 3.88
N LEU A 44 -6.48 9.41 3.18
CA LEU A 44 -5.18 9.65 3.81
C LEU A 44 -5.18 10.94 4.66
N ASP A 45 -5.87 12.01 4.23
CA ASP A 45 -6.07 13.21 5.07
C ASP A 45 -6.83 12.87 6.35
N GLN A 46 -7.95 12.16 6.22
CA GLN A 46 -8.76 11.78 7.37
C GLN A 46 -7.99 10.88 8.34
N MET A 47 -7.15 9.97 7.82
CA MET A 47 -6.26 9.14 8.62
C MET A 47 -5.22 9.98 9.36
N SER A 48 -4.58 10.92 8.67
CA SER A 48 -3.60 11.85 9.27
C SER A 48 -4.21 12.69 10.38
N MET A 49 -5.40 13.28 10.15
CA MET A 49 -6.16 14.04 11.15
C MET A 49 -6.54 13.20 12.39
N LYS A 50 -6.82 11.91 12.18
CA LYS A 50 -7.11 10.95 13.27
C LYS A 50 -5.84 10.39 13.93
N GLY A 51 -4.65 10.87 13.55
CA GLY A 51 -3.37 10.42 14.08
C GLY A 51 -2.99 9.00 13.69
N ILE A 52 -3.55 8.48 12.60
CA ILE A 52 -3.26 7.14 12.06
C ILE A 52 -2.08 7.25 11.10
N CYS A 53 -0.96 6.61 11.46
CA CYS A 53 0.22 6.54 10.60
C CYS A 53 0.09 5.40 9.59
N VAL A 54 0.40 5.65 8.31
CA VAL A 54 0.39 4.62 7.26
C VAL A 54 1.80 4.21 6.89
N TYR A 55 2.10 2.93 7.12
CA TYR A 55 3.29 2.28 6.57
C TYR A 55 2.89 1.65 5.24
N SER A 56 3.30 2.25 4.13
CA SER A 56 2.97 1.79 2.79
C SER A 56 4.04 0.80 2.30
N VAL A 57 3.62 -0.42 1.98
CA VAL A 57 4.47 -1.55 1.63
C VAL A 57 4.24 -1.90 0.17
N GLY A 58 5.20 -1.51 -0.67
CA GLY A 58 5.16 -1.80 -2.11
C GLY A 58 5.80 -3.14 -2.44
N CYS A 59 5.02 -4.07 -2.99
CA CYS A 59 5.51 -5.38 -3.40
C CYS A 59 6.32 -5.26 -4.72
N LEU A 60 7.64 -5.45 -4.63
CA LEU A 60 8.55 -5.41 -5.77
C LEU A 60 8.77 -6.82 -6.35
N PRO A 61 9.01 -6.94 -7.68
CA PRO A 61 9.13 -5.87 -8.66
C PRO A 61 7.78 -5.36 -9.22
N ALA A 62 6.65 -5.99 -8.86
CA ALA A 62 5.35 -5.72 -9.47
C ALA A 62 4.92 -4.25 -9.38
N LEU A 63 5.07 -3.61 -8.22
CA LEU A 63 4.72 -2.19 -8.04
C LEU A 63 5.47 -1.26 -9.00
N SER A 64 6.73 -1.57 -9.32
CA SER A 64 7.56 -0.77 -10.21
C SER A 64 7.15 -0.84 -11.69
N ALA A 65 6.27 -1.77 -12.07
CA ALA A 65 5.70 -1.83 -13.41
C ALA A 65 4.70 -0.69 -13.68
N TYR A 66 4.25 0.01 -12.64
CA TYR A 66 3.30 1.12 -12.71
C TYR A 66 4.02 2.47 -12.64
N ARG A 67 3.58 3.45 -13.44
CA ARG A 67 4.28 4.74 -13.60
C ARG A 67 4.18 5.62 -12.36
N HIS A 68 3.07 5.52 -11.64
CA HIS A 68 2.68 6.41 -10.56
C HIS A 68 2.52 5.69 -9.22
N ALA A 69 2.63 4.35 -9.17
CA ALA A 69 2.43 3.59 -7.94
C ALA A 69 3.42 3.94 -6.83
N THR A 70 4.72 3.94 -7.10
CA THR A 70 5.72 4.34 -6.11
C THR A 70 5.48 5.77 -5.59
N LYS A 71 5.03 6.68 -6.46
CA LYS A 71 4.70 8.07 -6.09
C LYS A 71 3.55 8.11 -5.08
N PHE A 72 2.50 7.32 -5.31
CA PHE A 72 1.38 7.21 -4.37
C PHE A 72 1.78 6.58 -3.04
N PHE A 73 2.56 5.50 -3.05
CA PHE A 73 2.97 4.83 -1.82
C PHE A 73 3.85 5.73 -0.94
N VAL A 74 4.83 6.41 -1.55
CA VAL A 74 5.66 7.40 -0.83
C VAL A 74 4.79 8.53 -0.27
N ALA A 75 3.88 9.08 -1.08
CA ALA A 75 2.96 10.13 -0.62
C ALA A 75 2.04 9.68 0.52
N ALA A 76 1.51 8.45 0.47
CA ALA A 76 0.64 7.90 1.52
C ALA A 76 1.35 7.84 2.87
N ALA A 77 2.62 7.42 2.87
CA ALA A 77 3.45 7.40 4.07
C ALA A 77 3.75 8.82 4.56
N GLU A 78 4.23 9.71 3.68
CA GLU A 78 4.58 11.09 4.05
C GLU A 78 3.40 11.85 4.66
N LYS A 79 2.23 11.77 4.02
CA LYS A 79 1.00 12.49 4.39
C LYS A 79 0.45 12.07 5.75
N THR A 80 0.76 10.85 6.17
CA THR A 80 0.32 10.27 7.44
C THR A 80 1.47 10.11 8.44
N ASN A 81 2.66 10.66 8.14
CA ASN A 81 3.86 10.57 8.97
C ASN A 81 4.36 9.12 9.21
N GLY A 82 4.09 8.18 8.31
CA GLY A 82 4.60 6.80 8.35
C GLY A 82 5.87 6.61 7.51
N GLN A 83 6.10 5.38 7.03
CA GLN A 83 7.24 5.02 6.16
C GLN A 83 6.80 4.26 4.91
N ALA A 84 7.48 4.52 3.79
CA ALA A 84 7.27 3.79 2.53
C ALA A 84 8.35 2.73 2.35
N VAL A 85 7.94 1.47 2.39
CA VAL A 85 8.79 0.28 2.45
C VAL A 85 8.74 -0.47 1.12
N ALA A 86 9.90 -0.79 0.58
CA ALA A 86 10.06 -1.64 -0.59
C ALA A 86 10.17 -3.10 -0.13
N LEU A 87 9.21 -3.94 -0.50
CA LEU A 87 9.16 -5.34 -0.09
C LEU A 87 9.54 -6.24 -1.27
N GLY A 88 10.74 -6.84 -1.21
CA GLY A 88 11.21 -7.79 -2.22
C GLY A 88 10.85 -9.26 -1.94
N SER A 89 10.45 -9.59 -0.71
CA SER A 89 9.98 -10.93 -0.32
C SER A 89 8.87 -10.83 0.72
N ALA A 90 7.87 -11.71 0.61
CA ALA A 90 6.80 -11.84 1.60
C ALA A 90 7.32 -12.31 2.97
N ASP A 91 8.49 -12.95 3.03
CA ASP A 91 9.08 -13.44 4.28
C ASP A 91 9.38 -12.31 5.27
N SER A 92 9.68 -11.11 4.76
CA SER A 92 9.97 -9.93 5.58
C SER A 92 8.72 -9.15 5.99
N LEU A 93 7.52 -9.54 5.51
CA LEU A 93 6.30 -8.79 5.78
C LEU A 93 5.95 -8.74 7.27
N ALA A 94 6.14 -9.86 7.98
CA ALA A 94 5.92 -9.91 9.43
C ALA A 94 6.83 -8.93 10.17
N ASP A 95 8.10 -8.82 9.75
CA ASP A 95 9.07 -7.90 10.34
C ASP A 95 8.69 -6.44 10.06
N VAL A 96 8.14 -6.12 8.88
CA VAL A 96 7.63 -4.78 8.58
C VAL A 96 6.45 -4.43 9.48
N ILE A 97 5.49 -5.34 9.64
CA ILE A 97 4.30 -5.13 10.47
C ILE A 97 4.72 -4.88 11.93
N MET A 98 5.58 -5.75 12.46
CA MET A 98 6.06 -5.65 13.85
C MET A 98 6.94 -4.41 14.04
N GLY A 99 7.87 -4.17 13.12
CA GLY A 99 8.78 -3.02 13.18
C GLY A 99 8.05 -1.69 13.14
N GLY A 100 7.09 -1.53 12.22
CA GLY A 100 6.27 -0.33 12.12
C GLY A 100 5.39 -0.10 13.36
N ALA A 101 4.78 -1.15 13.89
CA ALA A 101 3.97 -1.05 15.12
C ALA A 101 4.80 -0.67 16.34
N ILE A 102 5.99 -1.27 16.49
CA ILE A 102 6.89 -1.00 17.60
C ILE A 102 7.45 0.43 17.52
N GLU A 103 7.95 0.85 16.36
CA GLU A 103 8.49 2.19 16.18
C GLU A 103 7.43 3.27 16.48
N GLU A 104 6.21 3.13 15.97
CA GLU A 104 5.13 4.08 16.26
C GLU A 104 4.69 4.08 17.72
N THR A 105 4.79 2.94 18.41
CA THR A 105 4.52 2.87 19.84
C THR A 105 5.57 3.66 20.62
N ASP A 106 6.85 3.50 20.29
CA ASP A 106 7.94 4.25 20.91
C ASP A 106 7.81 5.76 20.63
N LEU A 107 7.56 6.16 19.38
CA LEU A 107 7.36 7.56 19.02
C LEU A 107 6.15 8.19 19.71
N ASN A 108 5.04 7.47 19.80
CA ASN A 108 3.85 7.96 20.48
C ASN A 108 4.11 8.16 21.98
N GLY A 109 4.91 7.29 22.60
CA GLY A 109 5.33 7.45 24.00
C GLY A 109 6.15 8.72 24.26
N LEU A 110 6.88 9.20 23.26
CA LEU A 110 7.72 10.40 23.37
C LEU A 110 7.01 11.71 22.99
N MET A 111 5.75 11.66 22.56
CA MET A 111 5.00 12.83 22.08
C MET A 111 4.83 13.90 23.17
N ASP A 112 4.56 13.49 24.41
CA ASP A 112 4.34 14.42 25.52
C ASP A 112 5.61 15.20 25.87
N GLU A 113 6.77 14.54 25.86
CA GLU A 113 8.05 15.22 26.10
C GLU A 113 8.35 16.20 24.96
N MET A 114 8.21 15.78 23.71
CA MET A 114 8.41 16.67 22.55
C MET A 114 7.50 17.89 22.64
N CYS A 115 6.20 17.71 22.92
CA CYS A 115 5.26 18.82 23.04
C CYS A 115 5.60 19.77 24.19
N THR A 116 6.10 19.25 25.31
CA THR A 116 6.56 20.07 26.44
C THR A 116 7.74 20.95 26.03
N GLU A 117 8.73 20.38 25.32
CA GLU A 117 9.88 21.12 24.83
C GLU A 117 9.49 22.18 23.79
N VAL A 118 8.59 21.85 22.85
CA VAL A 118 8.08 22.82 21.87
C VAL A 118 7.39 24.00 22.56
N ARG A 119 6.47 23.73 23.50
CA ARG A 119 5.75 24.79 24.23
C ARG A 119 6.72 25.68 25.01
N SER A 120 7.74 25.09 25.64
CA SER A 120 8.77 25.84 26.34
C SER A 120 9.50 26.79 25.38
N LEU A 121 9.92 26.30 24.21
CA LEU A 121 10.61 27.12 23.20
C LEU A 121 9.72 28.24 22.65
N HIS A 122 8.45 27.95 22.34
CA HIS A 122 7.51 28.98 21.88
C HIS A 122 7.20 30.03 22.95
N ALA A 123 7.23 29.66 24.24
CA ALA A 123 7.04 30.60 25.35
C ALA A 123 8.26 31.53 25.54
N THR A 124 9.48 31.03 25.35
CA THR A 124 10.71 31.81 25.56
C THR A 124 11.18 32.54 24.30
N GLU A 125 10.98 31.95 23.13
CA GLU A 125 11.47 32.42 21.83
C GLU A 125 10.37 32.28 20.76
N PRO A 126 9.29 33.08 20.84
CA PRO A 126 8.14 32.96 19.94
C PRO A 126 8.45 33.24 18.46
N GLN A 127 9.53 33.97 18.18
CA GLN A 127 9.97 34.29 16.82
C GLN A 127 10.75 33.16 16.12
N LEU A 128 10.96 32.03 16.77
CA LEU A 128 11.78 30.94 16.24
C LEU A 128 11.04 30.20 15.11
N GLY A 129 11.71 30.01 13.97
CA GLY A 129 11.14 29.27 12.85
C GLY A 129 10.98 27.77 13.15
N GLU A 130 10.01 27.12 12.51
CA GLU A 130 9.65 25.70 12.78
C GLU A 130 10.83 24.73 12.66
N GLU A 131 11.69 24.93 11.66
CA GLU A 131 12.88 24.10 11.48
C GLU A 131 13.85 24.21 12.66
N GLU A 132 14.08 25.43 13.14
CA GLU A 132 14.97 25.68 14.27
C GLU A 132 14.36 25.19 15.59
N VAL A 133 13.04 25.34 15.78
CA VAL A 133 12.30 24.71 16.89
C VAL A 133 12.53 23.20 16.87
N THR A 134 12.26 22.54 15.74
CA THR A 134 12.39 21.09 15.60
C THR A 134 13.83 20.63 15.86
N LYS A 135 14.82 21.38 15.36
CA LYS A 135 16.24 21.09 15.55
C LYS A 135 16.67 21.22 17.01
N ARG A 136 16.17 22.23 17.73
CA ARG A 136 16.46 22.40 19.16
C ARG A 136 15.79 21.33 20.00
N VAL A 137 14.53 21.01 19.74
CA VAL A 137 13.82 19.90 20.40
C VAL A 137 14.58 18.60 20.18
N TRP A 138 14.97 18.29 18.95
CA TRP A 138 15.77 17.11 18.65
C TRP A 138 17.08 17.06 19.44
N LYS A 139 17.82 18.16 19.49
CA LYS A 139 19.04 18.26 20.30
C LYS A 139 18.75 17.99 21.77
N THR A 140 17.74 18.62 22.35
CA THR A 140 17.36 18.43 23.75
C THR A 140 16.99 16.98 24.04
N LEU A 141 16.10 16.38 23.25
CA LEU A 141 15.68 14.98 23.39
C LEU A 141 16.88 14.01 23.22
N SER A 142 17.77 14.29 22.28
CA SER A 142 18.99 13.51 22.06
C SER A 142 19.98 13.63 23.22
N TYR A 143 20.20 14.83 23.76
CA TYR A 143 21.09 15.05 24.91
C TYR A 143 20.55 14.40 26.19
N ARG A 144 19.23 14.28 26.33
CA ARG A 144 18.58 13.51 27.39
C ARG A 144 18.75 12.00 27.23
N GLY A 145 19.34 11.53 26.13
CA GLY A 145 19.59 10.13 25.86
C GLY A 145 18.34 9.34 25.49
N LEU A 146 17.29 10.01 24.97
CA LEU A 146 16.08 9.33 24.52
C LEU A 146 16.37 8.45 23.30
N LYS A 147 15.90 7.21 23.37
CA LYS A 147 16.08 6.20 22.34
C LYS A 147 14.73 5.67 21.87
N THR A 148 14.72 5.18 20.64
CA THR A 148 13.57 4.51 20.05
C THR A 148 14.07 3.31 19.25
N ARG A 149 13.22 2.30 19.11
CA ARG A 149 13.45 1.22 18.16
C ARG A 149 13.03 1.69 16.77
N GLN A 150 14.00 1.81 15.87
CA GLN A 150 13.83 2.31 14.50
C GLN A 150 13.78 1.14 13.53
N MET A 151 12.75 1.07 12.71
CA MET A 151 12.69 0.08 11.64
C MET A 151 13.59 0.53 10.48
N ARG A 152 14.63 -0.25 10.20
CA ARG A 152 15.49 -0.15 9.02
C ARG A 152 14.98 -1.12 7.96
N SER A 153 14.76 -0.63 6.75
CA SER A 153 14.30 -1.44 5.62
C SER A 153 14.71 -0.79 4.30
N ALA A 154 14.59 -1.53 3.20
CA ALA A 154 14.63 -0.91 1.88
C ALA A 154 13.45 0.07 1.76
N LYS A 155 13.74 1.32 1.41
CA LYS A 155 12.73 2.36 1.27
C LYS A 155 12.27 2.48 -0.18
N LEU A 156 10.98 2.74 -0.39
CA LEU A 156 10.51 3.27 -1.66
C LEU A 156 10.93 4.74 -1.76
N SER A 157 11.36 5.17 -2.95
CA SER A 157 11.69 6.56 -3.22
C SER A 157 11.12 6.98 -4.58
N SER A 158 10.73 8.24 -4.71
CA SER A 158 10.27 8.78 -5.99
C SER A 158 10.47 10.29 -6.10
N SER A 159 10.92 10.74 -7.27
CA SER A 159 11.21 12.14 -7.62
C SER A 159 9.99 13.07 -7.68
N HIS A 160 8.77 12.51 -7.61
CA HIS A 160 7.51 13.27 -7.77
C HIS A 160 6.43 12.87 -6.76
N ALA A 161 6.80 12.20 -5.66
CA ALA A 161 5.85 11.85 -4.61
C ALA A 161 5.20 13.09 -3.98
N ASN A 162 5.92 14.21 -3.91
CA ASN A 162 5.43 15.48 -3.38
C ASN A 162 4.21 16.02 -4.14
N LEU A 163 4.09 15.75 -5.45
CA LEU A 163 2.93 16.16 -6.26
C LEU A 163 1.67 15.42 -5.81
N VAL A 164 1.80 14.15 -5.41
CA VAL A 164 0.68 13.35 -4.89
C VAL A 164 0.42 13.71 -3.42
N CYS A 165 1.48 13.90 -2.64
CA CYS A 165 1.40 14.23 -1.21
C CYS A 165 0.66 15.55 -0.95
N THR A 166 0.85 16.55 -1.82
CA THR A 166 0.23 17.88 -1.69
C THR A 166 -1.12 18.01 -2.41
N ALA A 167 -1.53 17.00 -3.18
CA ALA A 167 -2.82 17.03 -3.87
C ALA A 167 -3.99 16.90 -2.88
N ARG A 168 -5.13 17.50 -3.24
CA ARG A 168 -6.38 17.42 -2.46
C ARG A 168 -7.25 16.22 -2.81
N SER A 169 -7.03 15.62 -3.97
CA SER A 169 -7.77 14.48 -4.50
C SER A 169 -6.91 13.73 -5.50
N LEU A 170 -7.27 12.48 -5.78
CA LEU A 170 -6.60 11.63 -6.75
C LEU A 170 -6.63 12.23 -8.17
N GLY A 171 -7.75 12.86 -8.54
CA GLY A 171 -7.87 13.57 -9.82
C GLY A 171 -6.88 14.74 -9.92
N ALA A 172 -6.73 15.54 -8.86
CA ALA A 172 -5.74 16.62 -8.83
C ALA A 172 -4.30 16.09 -8.88
N ALA A 173 -4.02 14.98 -8.18
CA ALA A 173 -2.72 14.31 -8.24
C ALA A 173 -2.40 13.81 -9.66
N ARG A 174 -3.36 13.15 -10.32
CA ARG A 174 -3.23 12.70 -11.71
C ARG A 174 -2.92 13.86 -12.65
N ASP A 175 -3.65 14.97 -12.53
CA ASP A 175 -3.46 16.12 -13.41
C ASP A 175 -2.09 16.79 -13.18
N ALA A 176 -1.65 16.90 -11.93
CA ALA A 176 -0.32 17.39 -11.58
C ALA A 176 0.80 16.47 -12.09
N LEU A 177 0.64 15.16 -11.95
CA LEU A 177 1.59 14.16 -12.47
C LEU A 177 1.66 14.20 -14.00
N LYS A 178 0.53 14.36 -14.69
CA LYS A 178 0.48 14.50 -16.14
C LYS A 178 1.24 15.75 -16.62
N LEU A 179 1.17 16.84 -15.85
CA LEU A 179 1.82 18.10 -16.20
C LEU A 179 3.32 18.12 -15.88
N HIS A 180 3.72 17.59 -14.73
CA HIS A 180 5.07 17.76 -14.17
C HIS A 180 5.93 16.50 -14.16
N ALA A 181 5.31 15.32 -14.31
CA ALA A 181 6.01 14.05 -14.52
C ALA A 181 5.60 13.38 -15.85
N PRO A 182 5.50 14.10 -16.99
CA PRO A 182 5.24 13.45 -18.26
C PRO A 182 6.47 12.63 -18.63
N CYS A 183 6.28 11.35 -18.94
CA CYS A 183 7.32 10.48 -19.51
C CYS A 183 8.35 9.89 -18.51
N GLU A 184 7.89 9.11 -17.54
CA GLU A 184 8.70 7.96 -17.10
C GLU A 184 8.14 6.70 -17.80
N PRO A 185 8.94 5.99 -18.62
CA PRO A 185 8.51 4.70 -19.13
C PRO A 185 8.28 3.78 -17.93
N ALA A 186 7.13 3.10 -17.92
CA ALA A 186 6.92 1.98 -17.01
C ALA A 186 8.12 1.03 -17.16
N ALA A 187 8.68 0.56 -16.05
CA ALA A 187 9.72 -0.46 -16.13
C ALA A 187 9.16 -1.62 -16.98
N PRO A 188 9.94 -2.16 -17.93
CA PRO A 188 9.47 -3.30 -18.72
C PRO A 188 9.04 -4.41 -17.75
N PRO A 189 7.92 -5.11 -18.02
CA PRO A 189 7.47 -6.19 -17.16
C PRO A 189 8.64 -7.17 -16.97
N PRO A 190 8.83 -7.73 -15.76
CA PRO A 190 9.88 -8.71 -15.54
C PRO A 190 9.70 -9.84 -16.55
N CYS A 191 10.69 -9.99 -17.43
CA CYS A 191 10.76 -11.07 -18.39
C CYS A 191 10.86 -12.39 -17.61
N GLY A 192 9.73 -13.04 -17.37
CA GLY A 192 9.69 -14.27 -16.57
C GLY A 192 8.30 -14.83 -16.29
N LEU A 193 7.25 -14.01 -16.29
CA LEU A 193 5.88 -14.52 -16.27
C LEU A 193 5.43 -14.72 -17.72
N THR A 194 5.75 -15.90 -18.26
CA THR A 194 5.03 -16.42 -19.41
C THR A 194 3.54 -16.31 -19.11
N ALA A 195 2.84 -15.58 -19.97
CA ALA A 195 1.39 -15.56 -19.97
C ALA A 195 0.91 -17.00 -19.89
N PHE A 196 0.10 -17.31 -18.86
CA PHE A 196 -0.84 -18.42 -18.95
C PHE A 196 -1.77 -18.06 -20.11
N ARG A 197 -1.36 -18.45 -21.33
CA ARG A 197 -2.26 -18.47 -22.46
C ARG A 197 -3.38 -19.42 -22.06
N SER A 198 -4.60 -18.90 -22.02
CA SER A 198 -5.78 -19.73 -22.17
C SER A 198 -5.52 -20.67 -23.34
N ILE A 199 -5.40 -21.97 -23.06
CA ILE A 199 -5.53 -22.96 -24.11
C ILE A 199 -7.01 -22.91 -24.43
N ASP A 200 -7.36 -22.23 -25.52
CA ASP A 200 -8.64 -22.45 -26.18
C ASP A 200 -8.67 -23.94 -26.54
N ALA A 201 -9.42 -24.70 -25.75
CA ALA A 201 -9.76 -26.07 -26.06
C ALA A 201 -10.67 -26.02 -27.30
N VAL A 202 -10.04 -26.16 -28.47
CA VAL A 202 -10.72 -26.48 -29.72
C VAL A 202 -11.41 -27.82 -29.52
N TYR A 203 -12.72 -27.75 -29.24
CA TYR A 203 -13.59 -28.92 -29.21
C TYR A 203 -13.71 -29.47 -30.63
N HIS A 204 -13.00 -30.56 -30.92
CA HIS A 204 -13.21 -31.38 -32.10
C HIS A 204 -14.39 -32.33 -31.84
N PRO A 205 -15.53 -32.22 -32.55
CA PRO A 205 -16.52 -33.27 -32.55
C PRO A 205 -16.02 -34.42 -33.43
N SER A 206 -15.86 -35.61 -32.84
CA SER A 206 -15.69 -36.87 -33.60
C SER A 206 -17.02 -37.27 -34.26
N PRO A 207 -16.99 -37.84 -35.47
CA PRO A 207 -18.21 -38.28 -36.15
C PRO A 207 -18.67 -39.63 -35.60
N HIS A 208 -19.90 -39.66 -35.06
CA HIS A 208 -20.63 -40.90 -34.84
C HIS A 208 -21.52 -41.20 -36.05
N SER A 209 -21.38 -42.42 -36.54
CA SER A 209 -22.12 -43.07 -37.61
C SER A 209 -23.58 -43.36 -37.24
N ASP A 210 -24.46 -43.07 -38.20
CA ASP A 210 -25.65 -43.80 -38.64
C ASP A 210 -26.39 -44.74 -37.66
N MET A 211 -27.66 -44.44 -37.42
CA MET A 211 -28.75 -45.41 -37.66
C MET A 211 -30.09 -44.69 -37.88
N GLU A 212 -30.74 -45.07 -38.99
CA GLU A 212 -32.12 -44.77 -39.36
C GLU A 212 -33.12 -45.46 -38.43
N GLU A 213 -34.28 -44.83 -38.16
CA GLU A 213 -35.59 -45.48 -38.34
C GLU A 213 -36.76 -44.49 -38.20
N THR A 214 -37.44 -44.27 -39.34
CA THR A 214 -38.90 -44.27 -39.56
C THR A 214 -39.89 -43.65 -38.56
N GLY A 215 -40.69 -42.70 -39.06
CA GLY A 215 -42.13 -42.95 -39.25
C GLY A 215 -43.16 -41.99 -38.58
N MET A 216 -44.19 -41.65 -39.37
CA MET A 216 -45.50 -41.01 -39.05
C MET A 216 -45.51 -39.47 -38.85
N ARG A 217 -46.05 -38.66 -39.79
CA ARG A 217 -47.49 -38.33 -40.11
C ARG A 217 -48.31 -38.01 -38.83
N ASP A 218 -49.09 -36.93 -38.69
CA ASP A 218 -49.89 -36.13 -39.64
C ASP A 218 -50.40 -34.83 -38.94
N ARG A 219 -50.69 -33.77 -39.73
CA ARG A 219 -51.71 -32.69 -39.59
C ARG A 219 -51.81 -31.79 -38.32
N PHE A 220 -51.81 -30.46 -38.46
CA PHE A 220 -53.00 -29.61 -38.72
C PHE A 220 -52.65 -28.10 -38.79
N ASP A 221 -53.59 -27.36 -39.38
CA ASP A 221 -53.61 -25.99 -39.92
C ASP A 221 -53.28 -24.78 -39.01
N ASP A 222 -52.80 -23.74 -39.72
CA ASP A 222 -53.17 -22.31 -39.71
C ASP A 222 -53.88 -21.70 -38.49
N CYS A 223 -53.33 -20.59 -37.96
CA CYS A 223 -54.09 -19.35 -37.68
C CYS A 223 -53.18 -18.20 -37.21
N SER A 224 -53.41 -17.04 -37.82
CA SER A 224 -52.85 -15.74 -37.50
C SER A 224 -53.57 -15.08 -36.30
N GLY A 225 -52.86 -14.30 -35.47
CA GLY A 225 -53.48 -13.37 -34.53
C GLY A 225 -52.59 -12.94 -33.35
N PRO A 226 -52.39 -11.63 -33.11
CA PRO A 226 -51.48 -11.13 -32.08
C PRO A 226 -52.17 -10.81 -30.74
N SER A 227 -51.32 -10.60 -29.73
CA SER A 227 -51.59 -9.91 -28.45
C SER A 227 -52.33 -10.70 -27.36
N SER A 228 -51.61 -11.09 -26.30
CA SER A 228 -51.72 -10.45 -24.98
C SER A 228 -51.06 -11.29 -23.87
N ARG A 229 -50.37 -10.57 -23.00
CA ARG A 229 -49.82 -10.90 -21.67
C ARG A 229 -50.41 -12.14 -20.95
N ARG A 230 -49.54 -13.05 -20.50
CA ARG A 230 -49.39 -13.40 -19.06
C ARG A 230 -48.20 -14.33 -18.79
N ALA A 231 -47.69 -14.17 -17.58
CA ALA A 231 -46.58 -14.86 -16.93
C ALA A 231 -46.79 -16.37 -16.73
N TYR A 232 -45.69 -17.13 -16.77
CA TYR A 232 -45.18 -18.15 -15.83
C TYR A 232 -43.77 -18.51 -16.37
N GLY A 233 -42.67 -18.42 -15.61
CA GLY A 233 -42.26 -19.43 -14.63
C GLY A 233 -41.45 -20.53 -15.33
N GLY A 234 -40.12 -20.57 -15.15
CA GLY A 234 -39.30 -21.66 -15.68
C GLY A 234 -37.79 -21.39 -15.72
N HIS A 235 -37.09 -21.97 -14.74
CA HIS A 235 -35.66 -22.19 -14.57
C HIS A 235 -34.71 -22.05 -15.79
N GLY A 236 -33.63 -21.29 -15.57
CA GLY A 236 -32.38 -21.37 -16.32
C GLY A 236 -31.24 -20.91 -15.41
N ASP A 237 -30.57 -21.88 -14.79
CA ASP A 237 -29.36 -21.71 -13.99
C ASP A 237 -28.20 -21.20 -14.87
N GLY A 238 -27.48 -20.21 -14.38
CA GLY A 238 -26.44 -19.51 -15.13
C GLY A 238 -25.94 -18.27 -14.42
N SER A 239 -25.68 -18.36 -13.10
CA SER A 239 -25.02 -17.26 -12.39
C SER A 239 -23.53 -17.21 -12.74
N ALA A 240 -23.16 -16.23 -13.55
CA ALA A 240 -21.79 -15.74 -13.61
C ALA A 240 -21.41 -15.19 -12.22
N GLN A 241 -20.55 -15.91 -11.51
CA GLN A 241 -20.01 -15.46 -10.22
C GLN A 241 -19.05 -14.29 -10.44
N TYR A 242 -19.53 -13.07 -10.21
CA TYR A 242 -18.66 -11.96 -9.83
C TYR A 242 -18.07 -12.27 -8.46
N ARG A 243 -16.76 -12.56 -8.39
CA ARG A 243 -16.02 -12.61 -7.13
C ARG A 243 -15.88 -11.19 -6.58
N SER A 244 -16.87 -10.77 -5.79
CA SER A 244 -16.71 -9.68 -4.84
C SER A 244 -15.86 -10.20 -3.68
N LEU A 245 -14.66 -9.63 -3.49
CA LEU A 245 -13.89 -9.85 -2.27
C LEU A 245 -14.54 -9.02 -1.14
N SER A 246 -15.55 -9.62 -0.51
CA SER A 246 -16.08 -9.19 0.78
C SER A 246 -15.06 -9.56 1.86
N SER A 247 -14.36 -8.58 2.40
CA SER A 247 -13.47 -8.75 3.57
C SER A 247 -14.30 -8.95 4.84
N THR A 248 -14.73 -10.18 5.10
CA THR A 248 -15.21 -10.58 6.43
C THR A 248 -14.01 -10.75 7.37
N CYS A 249 -13.83 -9.76 8.26
CA CYS A 249 -12.87 -9.80 9.36
C CYS A 249 -13.22 -10.97 10.30
N THR A 250 -12.45 -12.06 10.23
CA THR A 250 -12.57 -13.15 11.18
C THR A 250 -11.66 -12.84 12.36
N MET A 251 -12.24 -12.41 13.47
CA MET A 251 -11.56 -12.27 14.75
C MET A 251 -11.20 -13.66 15.26
N LEU A 252 -9.91 -14.02 15.28
CA LEU A 252 -9.43 -15.22 15.95
C LEU A 252 -9.28 -14.92 17.44
N PRO A 253 -9.85 -15.73 18.36
CA PRO A 253 -9.58 -15.60 19.78
C PRO A 253 -8.18 -16.16 20.08
N PHE A 254 -7.28 -15.31 20.55
CA PHE A 254 -6.00 -15.75 21.12
C PHE A 254 -6.22 -16.08 22.60
N HIS A 255 -6.09 -17.35 22.96
CA HIS A 255 -5.84 -17.81 24.32
C HIS A 255 -4.48 -18.53 24.28
N GLY A 256 -3.54 -18.07 25.09
CA GLY A 256 -2.24 -18.72 25.19
C GLY A 256 -1.28 -17.94 26.08
N ASP A 257 -1.29 -18.30 27.37
CA ASP A 257 -0.14 -18.10 28.25
C ASP A 257 1.08 -18.79 27.64
N GLY A 258 2.11 -18.00 27.28
CA GLY A 258 3.34 -18.52 26.71
C GLY A 258 4.42 -17.45 26.69
N ALA A 259 5.52 -17.72 27.40
CA ALA A 259 6.67 -16.83 27.47
C ALA A 259 7.25 -16.51 26.09
N VAL A 260 7.38 -15.22 25.79
CA VAL A 260 8.00 -14.72 24.54
C VAL A 260 9.51 -14.92 24.63
N GLN A 261 10.05 -15.92 23.93
CA GLN A 261 11.48 -16.06 23.70
C GLN A 261 11.91 -15.13 22.57
N TYR A 262 12.75 -14.14 22.89
CA TYR A 262 13.51 -13.38 21.90
C TYR A 262 14.49 -14.31 21.17
N ARG A 263 14.29 -14.54 19.87
CA ARG A 263 15.34 -15.10 19.00
C ARG A 263 16.29 -13.98 18.59
N SER A 264 17.47 -13.95 19.19
CA SER A 264 18.63 -13.26 18.61
C SER A 264 19.13 -14.11 17.45
N LEU A 265 19.09 -13.59 16.22
CA LEU A 265 19.66 -14.22 15.05
C LEU A 265 20.93 -13.46 14.66
N SER A 266 22.08 -13.93 15.15
CA SER A 266 23.38 -13.61 14.58
C SER A 266 23.73 -14.69 13.55
N SER A 267 23.70 -14.34 12.26
CA SER A 267 24.14 -15.23 11.19
C SER A 267 25.44 -14.71 10.62
N THR A 268 26.56 -15.33 11.00
CA THR A 268 27.85 -15.21 10.31
C THR A 268 27.76 -15.95 8.98
N CYS A 269 27.91 -15.23 7.87
CA CYS A 269 27.94 -15.83 6.53
C CYS A 269 29.34 -15.71 5.93
N THR A 270 29.93 -16.86 5.64
CA THR A 270 31.24 -17.02 5.00
C THR A 270 31.10 -16.80 3.49
N MET A 271 31.91 -15.91 2.91
CA MET A 271 31.93 -15.57 1.48
C MET A 271 32.78 -16.57 0.68
N PRO A 272 32.43 -16.88 -0.59
CA PRO A 272 33.39 -17.30 -1.59
C PRO A 272 33.75 -16.13 -2.54
N GLN A 273 35.03 -16.04 -2.88
CA GLN A 273 35.57 -15.15 -3.92
C GLN A 273 35.31 -15.73 -5.31
N HIS A 274 34.91 -14.90 -6.28
CA HIS A 274 35.26 -15.12 -7.69
C HIS A 274 35.28 -13.80 -8.47
N HIS A 275 36.33 -13.67 -9.29
CA HIS A 275 36.65 -12.57 -10.20
C HIS A 275 35.82 -12.61 -11.51
N GLY A 276 35.59 -11.44 -12.11
CA GLY A 276 35.27 -11.28 -13.54
C GLY A 276 34.60 -9.93 -13.89
N ASP A 277 35.33 -9.08 -14.61
CA ASP A 277 34.93 -7.76 -15.15
C ASP A 277 33.82 -7.81 -16.22
N GLU A 278 32.93 -6.81 -16.27
CA GLU A 278 32.74 -5.91 -17.44
C GLU A 278 31.74 -4.76 -17.17
N GLN A 279 32.04 -3.58 -17.72
CA GLN A 279 31.28 -2.32 -17.63
C GLN A 279 30.28 -2.16 -18.79
N MET A 280 29.09 -1.59 -18.55
CA MET A 280 28.55 -0.40 -19.23
C MET A 280 27.13 -0.06 -18.75
N GLY A 281 26.84 1.24 -18.62
CA GLY A 281 25.74 1.79 -17.82
C GLY A 281 24.35 1.83 -18.44
N THR A 282 23.36 1.90 -17.54
CA THR A 282 22.13 2.71 -17.62
C THR A 282 21.53 2.69 -16.20
N ALA A 283 21.21 3.87 -15.66
CA ALA A 283 20.71 4.00 -14.28
C ALA A 283 19.30 3.41 -14.16
N ALA A 284 19.20 2.20 -13.62
CA ALA A 284 17.96 1.55 -13.24
C ALA A 284 17.84 1.54 -11.71
N ILE A 285 16.65 1.86 -11.21
CA ILE A 285 16.30 1.91 -9.78
C ILE A 285 16.52 0.52 -9.19
N THR A 286 17.67 0.32 -8.53
CA THR A 286 17.98 -0.85 -7.74
C THR A 286 17.27 -0.75 -6.39
N GLY A 287 16.00 -1.16 -6.36
CA GLY A 287 15.45 -1.74 -5.14
C GLY A 287 16.21 -3.04 -4.89
N ALA A 288 17.32 -2.98 -4.16
CA ALA A 288 18.14 -4.15 -3.89
C ALA A 288 17.27 -5.22 -3.21
N ALA A 289 17.07 -6.34 -3.90
CA ALA A 289 16.59 -7.56 -3.26
C ALA A 289 17.52 -7.85 -2.07
N GLY A 290 16.97 -7.88 -0.86
CA GLY A 290 17.69 -8.36 0.32
C GLY A 290 18.24 -7.32 1.29
N THR A 291 17.70 -6.10 1.38
CA THR A 291 17.88 -5.34 2.64
C THR A 291 16.96 -5.95 3.69
N PRO A 292 17.50 -6.62 4.73
CA PRO A 292 16.67 -7.18 5.79
C PRO A 292 15.91 -6.06 6.50
N VAL A 293 14.71 -6.37 6.99
CA VAL A 293 13.99 -5.49 7.90
C VAL A 293 14.58 -5.70 9.29
N ILE A 294 15.20 -4.66 9.84
CA ILE A 294 15.87 -4.72 11.14
C ILE A 294 15.21 -3.71 12.05
N LEU A 295 14.99 -4.09 13.30
CA LEU A 295 14.58 -3.18 14.35
C LEU A 295 15.80 -2.83 15.21
N GLU A 296 16.25 -1.59 15.13
CA GLU A 296 17.47 -1.11 15.79
C GLU A 296 17.15 -0.09 16.87
N GLU A 297 17.57 -0.33 18.11
CA GLU A 297 17.49 0.69 19.15
C GLU A 297 18.60 1.73 18.95
N SER A 298 18.21 2.97 18.73
CA SER A 298 19.15 4.08 18.53
C SER A 298 18.59 5.37 19.12
N ALA A 299 19.47 6.37 19.31
CA ALA A 299 19.05 7.70 19.73
C ALA A 299 17.99 8.24 18.76
N ILE A 300 17.02 8.98 19.29
CA ILE A 300 15.95 9.55 18.47
C ILE A 300 16.53 10.38 17.31
N SER A 301 16.11 10.06 16.09
CA SER A 301 16.64 10.73 14.90
C SER A 301 15.94 12.07 14.67
N PHE A 302 16.61 12.97 13.95
CA PHE A 302 16.00 14.25 13.57
C PHE A 302 14.74 14.03 12.69
N GLU A 303 14.76 13.05 11.80
CA GLU A 303 13.61 12.68 10.95
C GLU A 303 12.41 12.21 11.79
N GLN A 304 12.64 11.44 12.87
CA GLN A 304 11.59 11.02 13.78
C GLN A 304 10.98 12.22 14.52
N VAL A 305 11.80 13.15 15.01
CA VAL A 305 11.30 14.38 15.65
C VAL A 305 10.52 15.24 14.66
N GLN A 306 10.96 15.34 13.41
CA GLN A 306 10.19 16.02 12.35
C GLN A 306 8.82 15.36 12.11
N ARG A 307 8.76 14.02 12.06
CA ARG A 307 7.51 13.27 11.91
C ARG A 307 6.58 13.50 13.10
N MET A 308 7.10 13.41 14.31
CA MET A 308 6.35 13.68 15.54
C MET A 308 5.82 15.12 15.57
N TYR A 309 6.65 16.11 15.22
CA TYR A 309 6.27 17.52 15.18
C TYR A 309 5.13 17.77 14.16
N LYS A 310 5.26 17.24 12.94
CA LYS A 310 4.22 17.31 11.91
C LYS A 310 2.92 16.65 12.36
N LYS A 311 3.00 15.45 12.95
CA LYS A 311 1.86 14.72 13.50
C LYS A 311 1.16 15.52 14.61
N GLY A 312 1.92 16.14 15.51
CA GLY A 312 1.38 16.98 16.57
C GLY A 312 0.58 18.17 16.02
N LYS A 313 1.12 18.87 15.02
CA LYS A 313 0.42 19.98 14.35
C LYS A 313 -0.90 19.55 13.70
N VAL A 314 -0.91 18.43 12.98
CA VAL A 314 -2.10 17.96 12.26
C VAL A 314 -3.19 17.47 13.21
N THR A 315 -2.81 16.82 14.31
CA THR A 315 -3.76 16.25 15.29
C THR A 315 -4.24 17.27 16.33
N GLY A 316 -3.82 18.53 16.22
CA GLY A 316 -4.22 19.60 17.14
C GLY A 316 -3.61 19.46 18.54
N TRP A 317 -2.58 18.63 18.69
CA TRP A 317 -1.75 18.68 19.90
C TRP A 317 -1.05 20.03 19.87
N ALA A 318 -1.32 20.88 20.87
CA ALA A 318 -0.82 22.25 20.94
C ALA A 318 0.72 22.28 20.89
N VAL A 319 1.25 22.38 19.66
CA VAL A 319 2.63 22.58 19.23
C VAL A 319 2.69 24.01 18.72
#